data_AF-A0ABD3RAK9-F1
#
_entry.id   AF-A0ABD3RAK9-F1
#
_cell.length_a   1.000
_cell.length_b   1.000
_cell.length_c   1.000
_cell.angle_alpha   90.00
_cell.angle_beta   90.00
_cell.angle_gamma   90.00
#
_symmetry.space_group_name_H-M   'P 1'
#
loop_
_entity.id
_entity.type
_entity.pdbx_description
1 polymer ?
#
loop_
_entity_poly.entity_id
_entity_poly.type
_entity_poly.pdbx_seq_one_letter_code
_entity_poly.pdbx_strand_id
1 'polypeptide(L)'
;MASTQSNNGRVVSDVDYRVIGLSPQYWSFTPLLVGDLIGLPLINGVDCFVSPANVGRTGETGHDTDCEGQSGGFQTEIPNRLCSPKSKKPKLNGNPIGSWNILPLSRVLLKGIATAIVRRPNGCTQIVLDDGTGAIDVLYWDNSHDGNSAYNLPPLLSEHETSNNRRGFRFDLGDSLEVMGKIKVMTAGKSNTDNCMLSDYSPIPLEVRFGCVREIHATSVCLMDEGQTRMANQWNGEIVHWLKCMKFSRKCSLTNDSRIRNGKNILPLLGDSICASIESASCDLCGYNDRNVQDRECCQTPRRFRSAFFYCHCEATWETLDPSFRFRDAFLHRLLDLEAQLQRTSDSCFPSATEDCIDLLGVPPDTILPPFLFTFESVFNDKALSSIASETVASTTLPEVNAQRLIRKVFAAITKEGILSLFDPEEDLYVLVSRNRVIEPFLKRSMGADEIGLGVDPQFLTPPFFMSNVPKKRITAIKNWIEEGNAA
;
A
#
# COMPACT_ATOMS: atom_id res chain seq x y z
N MET A 1 -57.61 -14.21 -24.38
CA MET A 1 -56.92 -14.74 -23.17
C MET A 1 -55.43 -14.47 -23.33
N ALA A 2 -54.95 -13.39 -22.72
CA ALA A 2 -53.55 -12.99 -22.78
C ALA A 2 -52.75 -13.78 -21.74
N SER A 3 -51.73 -14.52 -22.17
CA SER A 3 -50.81 -15.20 -21.27
C SER A 3 -49.74 -14.22 -20.81
N THR A 4 -49.79 -13.84 -19.55
CA THR A 4 -48.76 -13.06 -18.86
C THR A 4 -47.45 -13.87 -18.82
N GLN A 5 -46.44 -13.43 -19.56
CA GLN A 5 -45.08 -13.95 -19.43
C GLN A 5 -44.49 -13.46 -18.11
N SER A 6 -44.14 -14.40 -17.22
CA SER A 6 -43.40 -14.12 -15.99
C SER A 6 -41.95 -13.80 -16.36
N ASN A 7 -41.58 -12.52 -16.28
CA ASN A 7 -40.19 -12.10 -16.35
C ASN A 7 -39.48 -12.54 -15.06
N ASN A 8 -38.46 -13.39 -15.19
CA ASN A 8 -37.57 -13.76 -14.09
C ASN A 8 -36.75 -12.53 -13.66
N GLY A 9 -37.29 -11.78 -12.68
CA GLY A 9 -36.62 -10.63 -12.09
C GLY A 9 -35.26 -11.00 -11.50
N ARG A 10 -34.26 -10.17 -11.79
CA ARG A 10 -32.91 -10.30 -11.20
C ARG A 10 -32.92 -9.67 -9.82
N VAL A 11 -32.45 -10.38 -8.81
CA VAL A 11 -32.36 -9.88 -7.43
C VAL A 11 -30.96 -9.33 -7.20
N VAL A 12 -30.87 -8.01 -7.06
CA VAL A 12 -29.67 -7.32 -6.56
C VAL A 12 -29.81 -7.24 -5.04
N SER A 13 -28.77 -7.59 -4.27
CA SER A 13 -28.80 -7.48 -2.81
C SER A 13 -28.55 -6.05 -2.37
N ASP A 14 -29.27 -5.59 -1.33
CA ASP A 14 -29.20 -4.22 -0.83
C ASP A 14 -27.78 -3.85 -0.37
N VAL A 15 -27.33 -2.65 -0.77
CA VAL A 15 -26.07 -2.09 -0.31
C VAL A 15 -26.40 -1.31 0.95
N ASP A 16 -26.15 -1.92 2.11
CA ASP A 16 -26.34 -1.24 3.39
C ASP A 16 -25.39 -0.01 3.47
N TYR A 17 -25.96 1.19 3.49
CA TYR A 17 -25.19 2.43 3.55
C TYR A 17 -24.21 2.49 4.74
N ARG A 18 -24.51 1.76 5.82
CA ARG A 18 -23.67 1.67 7.01
C ARG A 18 -22.35 0.94 6.74
N VAL A 19 -22.30 0.10 5.70
CA VAL A 19 -21.10 -0.68 5.36
C VAL A 19 -20.30 -0.07 4.20
N ILE A 20 -20.85 0.90 3.47
CA ILE A 20 -20.17 1.55 2.34
C ILE A 20 -18.84 2.18 2.78
N GLY A 21 -18.85 2.88 3.91
CA GLY A 21 -17.64 3.50 4.47
C GLY A 21 -16.58 2.52 4.98
N LEU A 22 -16.88 1.22 5.05
CA LEU A 22 -15.89 0.20 5.39
C LEU A 22 -15.15 -0.30 4.14
N SER A 23 -15.71 -0.11 2.93
CA SER A 23 -15.01 -0.45 1.70
C SER A 23 -13.83 0.51 1.49
N PRO A 24 -12.59 0.02 1.39
CA PRO A 24 -11.43 0.87 1.15
C PRO A 24 -11.45 1.51 -0.24
N GLN A 25 -12.09 0.86 -1.22
CA GLN A 25 -12.29 1.42 -2.56
C GLN A 25 -13.18 2.65 -2.55
N TYR A 26 -14.06 2.79 -1.55
CA TYR A 26 -14.83 4.01 -1.36
C TYR A 26 -13.93 5.21 -1.05
N TRP A 27 -12.81 5.01 -0.34
CA TRP A 27 -11.90 6.08 0.10
C TRP A 27 -10.67 6.29 -0.80
N SER A 28 -10.34 5.30 -1.63
CA SER A 28 -9.19 5.34 -2.52
C SER A 28 -9.54 5.93 -3.90
N PHE A 29 -8.54 6.51 -4.57
CA PHE A 29 -8.69 6.93 -5.96
C PHE A 29 -8.62 5.70 -6.86
N THR A 30 -9.79 5.21 -7.26
CA THR A 30 -9.89 3.99 -8.08
C THR A 30 -9.57 4.32 -9.54
N PRO A 31 -8.60 3.62 -10.17
CA PRO A 31 -8.31 3.83 -11.59
C PRO A 31 -9.47 3.30 -12.44
N LEU A 32 -10.10 4.18 -13.22
CA LEU A 32 -11.21 3.83 -14.11
C LEU A 32 -11.01 4.44 -15.49
N LEU A 33 -11.59 3.78 -16.49
CA LEU A 33 -11.84 4.38 -17.80
C LEU A 33 -13.07 5.30 -17.71
N VAL A 34 -13.09 6.38 -18.49
CA VAL A 34 -14.21 7.34 -18.49
C VAL A 34 -15.52 6.66 -18.91
N GLY A 35 -15.47 5.76 -19.89
CA GLY A 35 -16.62 4.97 -20.32
C GLY A 35 -17.19 4.08 -19.19
N ASP A 36 -16.31 3.44 -18.42
CA ASP A 36 -16.72 2.62 -17.25
C ASP A 36 -17.36 3.49 -16.17
N LEU A 37 -16.79 4.67 -15.89
CA LEU A 37 -17.29 5.63 -14.91
C LEU A 37 -18.69 6.15 -15.28
N ILE A 38 -18.91 6.51 -16.55
CA ILE A 38 -20.23 6.93 -17.04
C ILE A 38 -21.23 5.77 -16.95
N GLY A 39 -20.77 4.55 -17.19
CA GLY A 39 -21.58 3.33 -17.13
C GLY A 39 -21.96 2.87 -15.71
N LEU A 40 -21.38 3.43 -14.64
CA LEU A 40 -21.68 2.99 -13.29
C LEU A 40 -23.18 3.14 -12.97
N PRO A 41 -23.83 2.14 -12.36
CA PRO A 41 -25.11 2.35 -11.70
C PRO A 41 -24.97 3.20 -10.44
N LEU A 42 -26.01 3.98 -10.17
CA LEU A 42 -26.21 4.67 -8.89
C LEU A 42 -27.17 3.82 -8.05
N ILE A 43 -26.65 3.20 -6.99
CA ILE A 43 -27.42 2.31 -6.10
C ILE A 43 -27.60 3.03 -4.77
N ASN A 44 -28.85 3.33 -4.40
CA ASN A 44 -29.19 4.09 -3.19
C ASN A 44 -28.39 5.40 -3.06
N GLY A 45 -28.13 6.08 -4.18
CA GLY A 45 -27.36 7.33 -4.21
C GLY A 45 -25.84 7.18 -4.19
N VAL A 46 -25.30 5.95 -4.28
CA VAL A 46 -23.85 5.70 -4.32
C VAL A 46 -23.44 5.05 -5.64
N ASP A 47 -22.40 5.60 -6.26
CA ASP A 47 -21.84 5.05 -7.49
C ASP A 47 -21.20 3.70 -7.19
N CYS A 48 -21.58 2.67 -7.94
CA CYS A 48 -21.15 1.30 -7.67
C CYS A 48 -20.62 0.63 -8.94
N PHE A 49 -19.48 -0.03 -8.83
CA PHE A 49 -19.04 -0.99 -9.84
C PHE A 49 -19.75 -2.33 -9.59
N VAL A 50 -20.38 -2.88 -10.62
CA VAL A 50 -21.22 -4.07 -10.52
C VAL A 50 -20.72 -5.13 -11.49
N SER A 51 -20.36 -6.30 -10.96
CA SER A 51 -19.95 -7.46 -11.77
C SER A 51 -20.81 -8.69 -11.45
N PRO A 52 -21.13 -9.55 -12.44
CA PRO A 52 -21.80 -10.80 -12.16
C PRO A 52 -20.86 -11.69 -11.34
N ALA A 53 -21.35 -12.27 -10.24
CA ALA A 53 -20.55 -13.24 -9.51
C ALA A 53 -20.40 -14.50 -10.37
N ASN A 54 -19.17 -15.02 -10.50
CA ASN A 54 -18.99 -16.32 -11.12
C ASN A 54 -19.52 -17.35 -10.14
N VAL A 55 -20.80 -17.72 -10.29
CA VAL A 55 -21.37 -18.90 -9.64
C VAL A 55 -20.55 -20.05 -10.18
N GLY A 56 -19.59 -20.50 -9.37
CA GLY A 56 -18.65 -21.54 -9.75
C GLY A 56 -19.46 -22.68 -10.35
N ARG A 57 -19.22 -22.97 -11.63
CA ARG A 57 -19.44 -24.33 -12.11
C ARG A 57 -18.42 -25.14 -11.33
N THR A 58 -18.79 -25.55 -10.12
CA THR A 58 -18.11 -26.62 -9.40
C THR A 58 -18.08 -27.77 -10.39
N GLY A 59 -16.93 -27.95 -11.01
CA GLY A 59 -16.72 -29.03 -11.95
C GLY A 59 -17.00 -30.32 -11.21
N GLU A 60 -18.12 -30.95 -11.56
CA GLU A 60 -18.07 -32.38 -11.78
C GLU A 60 -16.86 -32.60 -12.69
N THR A 61 -15.88 -33.30 -12.16
CA THR A 61 -14.69 -33.80 -12.84
C THR A 61 -15.14 -34.74 -13.97
N GLY A 62 -15.61 -34.17 -15.07
CA GLY A 62 -15.91 -34.87 -16.30
C GLY A 62 -14.63 -34.98 -17.09
N HIS A 63 -14.06 -36.19 -17.07
CA HIS A 63 -12.99 -36.72 -17.91
C HIS A 63 -12.74 -35.92 -19.20
N ASP A 64 -11.51 -35.39 -19.30
CA ASP A 64 -10.95 -34.89 -20.56
C ASP A 64 -11.05 -35.97 -21.63
N THR A 65 -11.73 -35.63 -22.73
CA THR A 65 -11.49 -36.26 -24.03
C THR A 65 -10.89 -35.20 -24.92
N ASP A 66 -9.67 -35.47 -25.35
CA ASP A 66 -8.86 -34.67 -26.25
C ASP A 66 -9.65 -34.26 -27.50
N CYS A 67 -9.68 -32.97 -27.80
CA CYS A 67 -9.99 -32.46 -29.13
C CYS A 67 -9.00 -31.34 -29.47
N GLU A 68 -8.05 -31.70 -30.31
CA GLU A 68 -7.12 -30.82 -30.99
C GLU A 68 -7.83 -29.73 -31.81
N GLY A 69 -7.26 -28.53 -31.76
CA GLY A 69 -7.06 -27.62 -32.89
C GLY A 69 -8.22 -27.36 -33.86
N GLN A 70 -8.86 -26.20 -33.72
CA GLN A 70 -9.23 -25.41 -34.90
C GLN A 70 -9.26 -23.92 -34.58
N SER A 71 -8.27 -23.22 -35.11
CA SER A 71 -8.19 -21.78 -35.28
C SER A 71 -9.32 -21.33 -36.21
N GLY A 72 -10.19 -20.45 -35.72
CA GLY A 72 -11.32 -19.88 -36.47
C GLY A 72 -11.60 -18.45 -36.01
N GLY A 73 -11.67 -17.53 -36.98
CA GLY A 73 -11.56 -16.09 -36.80
C GLY A 73 -12.73 -15.37 -36.12
N PHE A 74 -12.43 -14.15 -35.72
CA PHE A 74 -13.37 -13.11 -35.33
C PHE A 74 -14.37 -12.85 -36.47
N GLN A 75 -15.65 -13.19 -36.25
CA GLN A 75 -16.77 -12.60 -36.96
C GLN A 75 -17.85 -12.17 -35.95
N THR A 76 -18.07 -10.87 -35.93
CA THR A 76 -19.17 -10.17 -35.28
C THR A 76 -20.39 -10.26 -36.21
N GLU A 77 -21.28 -11.21 -35.99
CA GLU A 77 -22.60 -11.20 -36.62
C GLU A 77 -23.72 -11.35 -35.59
N ILE A 78 -24.68 -10.42 -35.69
CA ILE A 78 -25.94 -10.38 -34.96
C ILE A 78 -26.93 -11.31 -35.67
N PRO A 79 -27.51 -12.34 -35.04
CA PRO A 79 -28.54 -13.13 -35.71
C PRO A 79 -29.94 -12.64 -35.33
N ASN A 80 -30.58 -11.95 -36.27
CA ASN A 80 -32.04 -11.92 -36.41
C ASN A 80 -32.46 -13.11 -37.29
N ARG A 81 -33.14 -14.13 -36.73
CA ARG A 81 -34.15 -14.91 -37.47
C ARG A 81 -35.04 -15.76 -36.58
N LEU A 82 -36.35 -15.54 -36.78
CA LEU A 82 -37.46 -16.42 -36.42
C LEU A 82 -37.27 -17.82 -37.02
N CYS A 83 -37.49 -18.85 -36.20
CA CYS A 83 -38.20 -20.07 -36.58
C CYS A 83 -38.60 -20.86 -35.31
N SER A 84 -39.88 -21.12 -35.14
CA SER A 84 -40.44 -21.97 -34.08
C SER A 84 -40.25 -23.46 -34.42
N PRO A 85 -39.96 -24.30 -33.41
CA PRO A 85 -40.72 -25.54 -33.32
C PRO A 85 -41.19 -25.87 -31.89
N LYS A 86 -42.18 -26.76 -31.87
CA LYS A 86 -43.11 -27.08 -30.79
C LYS A 86 -42.46 -27.82 -29.61
N SER A 87 -42.79 -27.31 -28.42
CA SER A 87 -43.14 -28.03 -27.19
C SER A 87 -42.45 -29.39 -26.87
N LYS A 88 -41.45 -29.33 -25.98
CA LYS A 88 -41.47 -30.05 -24.71
C LYS A 88 -40.94 -29.08 -23.66
N LYS A 89 -41.79 -28.61 -22.74
CA LYS A 89 -41.38 -27.72 -21.63
C LYS A 89 -40.41 -28.50 -20.73
N PRO A 90 -39.11 -28.18 -20.70
CA PRO A 90 -38.26 -28.68 -19.64
C PRO A 90 -38.81 -28.09 -18.35
N LYS A 91 -38.91 -28.89 -17.28
CA LYS A 91 -39.02 -28.32 -15.93
C LYS A 91 -37.74 -27.51 -15.73
N LEU A 92 -37.84 -26.20 -15.93
CA LEU A 92 -36.82 -25.23 -15.55
C LEU A 92 -36.73 -25.31 -14.02
N ASN A 93 -35.88 -26.20 -13.52
CA ASN A 93 -35.40 -26.13 -12.16
C ASN A 93 -34.85 -24.72 -11.99
N GLY A 94 -35.45 -23.96 -11.07
CA GLY A 94 -35.13 -22.56 -10.83
C GLY A 94 -33.66 -22.43 -10.52
N ASN A 95 -32.87 -22.05 -11.52
CA ASN A 95 -31.47 -21.72 -11.31
C ASN A 95 -31.43 -20.56 -10.32
N PRO A 96 -30.67 -20.69 -9.22
CA PRO A 96 -30.58 -19.64 -8.23
C PRO A 96 -30.13 -18.35 -8.92
N ILE A 97 -30.94 -17.32 -8.71
CA ILE A 97 -30.78 -15.98 -9.25
C ILE A 97 -29.32 -15.54 -9.05
N GLY A 98 -28.65 -15.20 -10.15
CA GLY A 98 -27.22 -14.88 -10.16
C GLY A 98 -26.91 -13.74 -9.18
N SER A 99 -26.02 -14.01 -8.22
CA SER A 99 -25.54 -12.97 -7.31
C SER A 99 -24.64 -11.99 -8.05
N TRP A 100 -24.69 -10.70 -7.68
CA TRP A 100 -23.82 -9.66 -8.19
C TRP A 100 -22.81 -9.26 -7.11
N ASN A 101 -21.60 -8.90 -7.51
CA ASN A 101 -20.63 -8.22 -6.66
C ASN A 101 -20.83 -6.72 -6.84
N ILE A 102 -20.98 -5.99 -5.73
CA ILE A 102 -21.22 -4.55 -5.73
C ILE A 102 -20.07 -3.89 -4.96
N LEU A 103 -19.37 -2.98 -5.62
CA LEU A 103 -18.24 -2.27 -5.06
C LEU A 103 -18.52 -0.76 -5.09
N PRO A 104 -18.74 -0.12 -3.92
CA PRO A 104 -19.06 1.30 -3.88
C PRO A 104 -17.81 2.15 -4.14
N LEU A 105 -17.99 3.22 -4.92
CA LEU A 105 -16.94 4.13 -5.35
C LEU A 105 -17.34 5.57 -5.01
N SER A 106 -16.39 6.37 -4.54
CA SER A 106 -16.60 7.81 -4.37
C SER A 106 -15.50 8.66 -5.01
N ARG A 107 -14.33 8.06 -5.27
CA ARG A 107 -13.14 8.74 -5.76
C ARG A 107 -12.53 7.97 -6.92
N VAL A 108 -12.01 8.72 -7.89
CA VAL A 108 -11.45 8.15 -9.12
C VAL A 108 -10.09 8.74 -9.43
N LEU A 109 -9.27 7.92 -10.07
CA LEU A 109 -8.07 8.32 -10.77
C LEU A 109 -8.35 8.15 -12.26
N LEU A 110 -8.30 9.24 -13.03
CA LEU A 110 -8.50 9.25 -14.48
C LEU A 110 -7.22 9.75 -15.16
N LYS A 111 -6.98 9.28 -16.38
CA LYS A 111 -6.01 9.89 -17.29
C LYS A 111 -6.62 10.07 -18.65
N GLY A 112 -6.36 11.22 -19.27
CA GLY A 112 -6.83 11.51 -20.61
C GLY A 112 -6.32 12.84 -21.12
N ILE A 113 -6.78 13.19 -22.32
CA ILE A 113 -6.44 14.44 -22.99
C ILE A 113 -7.46 15.52 -22.64
N ALA A 114 -7.00 16.73 -22.34
CA ALA A 114 -7.85 17.89 -22.18
C ALA A 114 -8.42 18.33 -23.54
N THR A 115 -9.71 18.08 -23.78
CA THR A 115 -10.37 18.40 -25.06
C THR A 115 -11.11 19.74 -25.04
N ALA A 116 -11.48 20.24 -23.86
CA ALA A 116 -11.99 21.60 -23.67
C ALA A 116 -11.58 22.13 -22.30
N ILE A 117 -11.33 23.44 -22.20
CA ILE A 117 -10.98 24.11 -20.93
C ILE A 117 -11.76 25.42 -20.85
N VAL A 118 -12.52 25.60 -19.76
CA VAL A 118 -13.26 26.82 -19.46
C VAL A 118 -12.82 27.33 -18.09
N ARG A 119 -12.13 28.46 -18.08
CA ARG A 119 -11.71 29.14 -16.84
C ARG A 119 -12.80 30.10 -16.40
N ARG A 120 -13.33 29.89 -15.20
CA ARG A 120 -14.40 30.73 -14.63
C ARG A 120 -13.80 31.81 -13.73
N PRO A 121 -14.43 32.99 -13.63
CA PRO A 121 -13.94 34.09 -12.78
C PRO A 121 -13.86 33.78 -11.28
N ASN A 122 -14.53 32.72 -10.82
CA ASN A 122 -14.54 32.31 -9.41
C ASN A 122 -13.36 31.40 -9.03
N GLY A 123 -12.35 31.26 -9.89
CA GLY A 123 -11.19 30.38 -9.66
C GLY A 123 -11.42 28.91 -10.00
N CYS A 124 -12.61 28.54 -10.48
CA CYS A 124 -12.88 27.20 -10.99
C CYS A 124 -12.45 27.08 -12.45
N THR A 125 -11.66 26.06 -12.77
CA THR A 125 -11.38 25.64 -14.14
C THR A 125 -12.15 24.36 -14.41
N GLN A 126 -13.04 24.41 -15.41
CA GLN A 126 -13.72 23.24 -15.94
C GLN A 126 -12.90 22.68 -17.11
N ILE A 127 -12.60 21.39 -17.07
CA ILE A 127 -11.82 20.67 -18.07
C ILE A 127 -12.69 19.51 -18.57
N VAL A 128 -12.81 19.33 -19.88
CA VAL A 128 -13.38 18.11 -20.46
C VAL A 128 -12.22 17.16 -20.72
N LEU A 129 -12.23 16.02 -20.03
CA LEU A 129 -11.18 14.99 -20.12
C LEU A 129 -11.68 13.81 -20.97
N ASP A 130 -10.92 13.42 -21.98
CA ASP A 130 -11.21 12.30 -22.88
C ASP A 130 -10.08 11.26 -22.85
N ASP A 131 -10.40 10.01 -22.55
CA ASP A 131 -9.44 8.90 -22.49
C ASP A 131 -9.59 7.90 -23.66
N GLY A 132 -10.39 8.24 -24.68
CA GLY A 132 -10.73 7.40 -25.83
C GLY A 132 -11.91 6.45 -25.59
N THR A 133 -12.39 6.32 -24.36
CA THR A 133 -13.57 5.50 -24.01
C THR A 133 -14.81 6.35 -23.70
N GLY A 134 -14.61 7.65 -23.47
CA GLY A 134 -15.65 8.65 -23.25
C GLY A 134 -15.04 9.97 -22.82
N ALA A 135 -15.88 10.99 -22.67
CA ALA A 135 -15.50 12.30 -22.18
C ALA A 135 -16.27 12.65 -20.91
N ILE A 136 -15.61 13.32 -19.95
CA ILE A 136 -16.23 13.73 -18.68
C ILE A 136 -15.78 15.12 -18.24
N ASP A 137 -16.71 15.85 -17.63
CA ASP A 137 -16.44 17.14 -17.00
C ASP A 137 -15.63 16.97 -15.70
N VAL A 138 -14.54 17.73 -15.59
CA VAL A 138 -13.65 17.81 -14.44
C VAL A 138 -13.65 19.25 -13.94
N LEU A 139 -14.07 19.48 -12.70
CA LEU A 139 -14.00 20.76 -12.02
C LEU A 139 -12.76 20.80 -11.12
N TYR A 140 -11.84 21.70 -11.41
CA TYR A 140 -10.63 21.96 -10.64
C TYR A 140 -10.71 23.36 -10.02
N TRP A 141 -10.41 23.47 -8.73
CA TRP A 141 -10.34 24.76 -8.04
C TRP A 141 -8.88 25.12 -7.85
N ASP A 142 -8.48 26.26 -8.40
CA ASP A 142 -7.13 26.76 -8.16
C ASP A 142 -7.05 27.30 -6.73
N ASN A 143 -6.25 26.64 -5.88
CA ASN A 143 -6.03 27.07 -4.50
C ASN A 143 -5.25 28.39 -4.43
N SER A 144 -4.82 28.96 -5.57
CA SER A 144 -4.19 30.29 -5.63
C SER A 144 -5.10 31.43 -5.15
N HIS A 145 -6.41 31.18 -5.03
CA HIS A 145 -7.41 32.16 -4.60
C HIS A 145 -7.90 32.02 -3.15
N ASP A 146 -7.32 31.14 -2.33
CA ASP A 146 -7.56 31.16 -0.87
C ASP A 146 -6.98 32.46 -0.29
N GLY A 147 -7.80 33.50 -0.33
CA GLY A 147 -7.54 34.89 -0.01
C GLY A 147 -7.31 35.14 1.48
N ASN A 148 -6.37 34.43 2.10
CA ASN A 148 -5.76 34.86 3.34
C ASN A 148 -4.63 35.89 3.11
N SER A 149 -4.73 36.68 2.04
CA SER A 149 -3.79 37.76 1.71
C SER A 149 -3.94 38.99 2.63
N ALA A 150 -4.82 38.96 3.63
CA ALA A 150 -4.93 40.00 4.65
C ALA A 150 -3.79 39.94 5.68
N TYR A 151 -3.03 38.84 5.73
CA TYR A 151 -1.82 38.70 6.56
C TYR A 151 -0.67 38.13 5.75
N ASN A 152 -0.31 38.81 4.65
CA ASN A 152 0.96 38.56 3.98
C ASN A 152 2.10 39.11 4.85
N LEU A 153 2.52 38.33 5.86
CA LEU A 153 3.90 38.39 6.32
C LEU A 153 4.81 38.17 5.10
N PRO A 154 5.91 38.92 4.95
CA PRO A 154 6.83 38.72 3.85
C PRO A 154 7.27 37.24 3.82
N PRO A 155 7.20 36.56 2.67
CA PRO A 155 7.58 35.17 2.56
C PRO A 155 9.03 35.02 3.01
N LEU A 156 9.27 34.16 4.02
CA LEU A 156 10.61 33.82 4.51
C LEU A 156 11.39 32.94 3.52
N LEU A 157 10.83 32.66 2.35
CA LEU A 157 11.47 31.91 1.28
C LEU A 157 12.09 32.87 0.28
N SER A 158 13.34 32.61 -0.11
CA SER A 158 14.13 33.45 -1.02
C SER A 158 13.38 33.75 -2.32
N GLU A 159 13.61 34.93 -2.91
CA GLU A 159 12.99 35.39 -4.16
C GLU A 159 13.19 34.42 -5.35
N HIS A 160 14.12 33.48 -5.25
CA HIS A 160 14.33 32.42 -6.25
C HIS A 160 13.30 31.29 -6.21
N GLU A 161 12.57 31.08 -5.11
CA GLU A 161 11.49 30.06 -5.04
C GLU A 161 10.11 30.63 -5.39
N THR A 162 9.90 31.93 -5.21
CA THR A 162 8.62 32.59 -5.51
C THR A 162 8.39 32.80 -7.01
N SER A 163 9.44 32.84 -7.83
CA SER A 163 9.33 32.95 -9.30
C SER A 163 8.94 31.65 -10.00
N ASN A 164 9.23 30.48 -9.39
CA ASN A 164 8.82 29.18 -9.94
C ASN A 164 7.44 28.72 -9.46
N ASN A 165 7.03 29.07 -8.23
CA ASN A 165 5.72 28.68 -7.70
C ASN A 165 4.54 29.54 -8.20
N ARG A 166 4.80 30.65 -8.91
CA ARG A 166 3.77 31.47 -9.55
C ARG A 166 3.46 31.09 -11.00
N ARG A 167 4.10 30.05 -11.55
CA ARG A 167 3.55 29.38 -12.74
C ARG A 167 2.33 28.59 -12.29
N GLY A 168 1.21 29.28 -12.09
CA GLY A 168 -0.08 28.63 -11.93
C GLY A 168 -0.19 27.59 -13.04
N PHE A 169 -0.47 26.34 -12.67
CA PHE A 169 -0.53 25.23 -13.61
C PHE A 169 -1.53 25.59 -14.70
N ARG A 170 -1.03 26.04 -15.85
CA ARG A 170 -1.83 26.34 -17.02
C ARG A 170 -1.87 25.06 -17.83
N PHE A 171 -3.00 24.38 -17.73
CA PHE A 171 -3.37 23.32 -18.65
C PHE A 171 -3.83 23.94 -19.96
N ASP A 172 -3.39 23.38 -21.07
CA ASP A 172 -3.76 23.75 -22.42
C ASP A 172 -4.53 22.61 -23.12
N LEU A 173 -5.20 22.94 -24.22
CA LEU A 173 -5.92 21.94 -25.02
C LEU A 173 -4.92 20.97 -25.64
N GLY A 174 -5.18 19.67 -25.52
CA GLY A 174 -4.29 18.62 -25.99
C GLY A 174 -3.33 18.09 -24.92
N ASP A 175 -3.25 18.72 -23.74
CA ASP A 175 -2.42 18.21 -22.65
C ASP A 175 -2.93 16.86 -22.14
N SER A 176 -2.00 15.93 -21.89
CA SER A 176 -2.29 14.70 -21.17
C SER A 176 -2.28 14.96 -19.66
N LEU A 177 -3.42 14.73 -19.03
CA LEU A 177 -3.66 15.05 -17.63
C LEU A 177 -3.91 13.78 -16.81
N GLU A 178 -3.35 13.75 -15.60
CA GLU A 178 -3.75 12.82 -14.55
C GLU A 178 -4.66 13.56 -13.55
N VAL A 179 -5.88 13.06 -13.38
CA VAL A 179 -6.92 13.68 -12.54
C VAL A 179 -7.27 12.74 -11.39
N MET A 180 -7.12 13.24 -10.17
CA MET A 180 -7.63 12.59 -8.95
C MET A 180 -8.77 13.42 -8.39
N GLY A 181 -9.94 12.82 -8.21
CA GLY A 181 -11.10 13.58 -7.73
C GLY A 181 -12.23 12.74 -7.17
N LYS A 182 -13.23 13.45 -6.63
CA LYS A 182 -14.47 12.88 -6.12
C LYS A 182 -15.53 12.86 -7.22
N ILE A 183 -16.25 11.75 -7.35
CA ILE A 183 -17.38 11.62 -8.26
C ILE A 183 -18.56 12.45 -7.72
N LYS A 184 -19.19 13.23 -8.58
CA LYS A 184 -20.41 13.98 -8.27
C LYS A 184 -21.47 13.71 -9.31
N VAL A 185 -22.63 13.24 -8.84
CA VAL A 185 -23.81 13.04 -9.69
C VAL A 185 -24.56 14.36 -9.79
N MET A 186 -24.66 14.88 -11.01
CA MET A 186 -25.36 16.14 -11.31
C MET A 186 -26.82 15.91 -11.61
N THR A 187 -27.13 14.82 -12.31
CA THR A 187 -28.49 14.41 -12.60
C THR A 187 -28.58 12.92 -12.45
N ALA A 188 -29.41 12.49 -11.50
CA ALA A 188 -29.70 11.08 -11.32
C ALA A 188 -30.50 10.59 -12.53
N GLY A 189 -30.06 9.48 -13.12
CA GLY A 189 -30.71 8.89 -14.29
C GLY A 189 -32.09 8.32 -13.98
N LYS A 190 -32.71 7.67 -14.98
CA LYS A 190 -34.03 7.06 -14.82
C LYS A 190 -33.96 5.89 -13.84
N SER A 191 -34.91 5.82 -12.92
CA SER A 191 -35.10 4.64 -12.07
C SER A 191 -35.61 3.49 -12.93
N ASN A 192 -34.96 2.31 -12.84
CA ASN A 192 -35.43 1.13 -13.55
C ASN A 192 -36.42 0.32 -12.68
N THR A 193 -37.37 1.03 -12.07
CA THR A 193 -38.34 0.47 -11.12
C THR A 193 -39.25 -0.57 -11.75
N ASP A 194 -39.47 -0.49 -13.06
CA ASP A 194 -40.44 -1.36 -13.74
C ASP A 194 -39.89 -2.77 -14.04
N ASN A 195 -38.56 -2.98 -14.01
CA ASN A 195 -37.94 -4.24 -14.40
C ASN A 195 -37.07 -4.92 -13.33
N CYS A 196 -36.82 -4.25 -12.21
CA CYS A 196 -36.02 -4.81 -11.12
C CYS A 196 -36.92 -5.10 -9.90
N MET A 197 -37.69 -6.19 -9.99
CA MET A 197 -38.44 -6.73 -8.85
C MET A 197 -37.44 -7.27 -7.83
N LEU A 198 -37.19 -6.47 -6.80
CA LEU A 198 -36.28 -6.79 -5.70
C LEU A 198 -37.00 -7.63 -4.65
N SER A 199 -36.28 -8.54 -4.01
CA SER A 199 -36.85 -9.48 -3.05
C SER A 199 -37.50 -8.76 -1.87
N ASP A 200 -38.73 -9.15 -1.50
CA ASP A 200 -39.61 -8.56 -0.47
C ASP A 200 -39.05 -8.52 0.98
N TYR A 201 -37.77 -8.85 1.19
CA TYR A 201 -37.19 -9.04 2.52
C TYR A 201 -36.39 -7.85 3.07
N SER A 202 -36.20 -6.76 2.32
CA SER A 202 -35.58 -5.52 2.84
C SER A 202 -36.66 -4.46 3.12
N PRO A 203 -36.68 -3.82 4.31
CA PRO A 203 -37.63 -2.74 4.60
C PRO A 203 -37.36 -1.45 3.80
N ILE A 204 -36.21 -1.35 3.11
CA ILE A 204 -35.86 -0.22 2.26
C ILE A 204 -35.77 -0.73 0.81
N PRO A 205 -36.59 -0.21 -0.12
CA PRO A 205 -36.50 -0.61 -1.52
C PRO A 205 -35.19 -0.13 -2.12
N LEU A 206 -34.44 -1.08 -2.70
CA LEU A 206 -33.21 -0.81 -3.43
C LEU A 206 -33.51 0.05 -4.66
N GLU A 207 -32.96 1.26 -4.71
CA GLU A 207 -33.11 2.14 -5.86
C GLU A 207 -31.87 2.08 -6.74
N VAL A 208 -32.02 1.57 -7.97
CA VAL A 208 -30.94 1.51 -8.97
C VAL A 208 -31.28 2.44 -10.14
N ARG A 209 -30.39 3.40 -10.40
CA ARG A 209 -30.48 4.35 -11.53
C ARG A 209 -29.30 4.20 -12.48
N PHE A 210 -29.56 4.25 -13.77
CA PHE A 210 -28.56 4.17 -14.84
C PHE A 210 -28.57 5.43 -15.70
N GLY A 211 -27.47 5.70 -16.41
CA GLY A 211 -27.35 6.88 -17.26
C GLY A 211 -27.32 8.18 -16.45
N CYS A 212 -26.68 8.15 -15.29
CA CYS A 212 -26.49 9.34 -14.46
C CYS A 212 -25.46 10.26 -15.11
N VAL A 213 -25.72 11.57 -15.09
CA VAL A 213 -24.76 12.58 -15.51
C VAL A 213 -23.82 12.87 -14.35
N ARG A 214 -22.52 12.74 -14.58
CA ARG A 214 -21.47 12.87 -13.57
C ARG A 214 -20.45 13.93 -13.97
N GLU A 215 -19.88 14.57 -12.95
CA GLU A 215 -18.69 15.37 -13.05
C GLU A 215 -17.67 14.93 -11.98
N ILE A 216 -16.40 15.25 -12.18
CA ILE A 216 -15.33 14.98 -11.22
C ILE A 216 -14.91 16.27 -10.54
N HIS A 217 -15.05 16.32 -9.22
CA HIS A 217 -14.46 17.40 -8.42
C HIS A 217 -13.02 17.02 -8.12
N ALA A 218 -12.10 17.56 -8.92
CA ALA A 218 -10.69 17.25 -8.85
C ALA A 218 -10.08 17.80 -7.56
N THR A 219 -9.45 16.90 -6.80
CA THR A 219 -8.55 17.25 -5.70
C THR A 219 -7.14 17.55 -6.19
N SER A 220 -6.75 16.96 -7.33
CA SER A 220 -5.46 17.17 -7.96
C SER A 220 -5.60 16.97 -9.46
N VAL A 221 -4.92 17.82 -10.22
CA VAL A 221 -4.73 17.69 -11.67
C VAL A 221 -3.24 17.89 -11.95
N CYS A 222 -2.62 16.90 -12.57
CA CYS A 222 -1.20 16.91 -12.87
C CYS A 222 -0.99 16.79 -14.37
N LEU A 223 -0.10 17.62 -14.93
CA LEU A 223 0.39 17.42 -16.30
C LEU A 223 1.25 16.15 -16.32
N MET A 224 0.98 15.25 -17.27
CA MET A 224 1.87 14.15 -17.52
C MET A 224 3.05 14.64 -18.36
N ASP A 225 4.17 14.93 -17.70
CA ASP A 225 5.34 15.49 -18.35
C ASP A 225 5.99 14.48 -19.33
N GLU A 226 6.12 14.86 -20.60
CA GLU A 226 6.89 14.11 -21.61
C GLU A 226 8.37 14.00 -21.22
N GLY A 227 8.87 14.90 -20.36
CA GLY A 227 10.29 15.02 -20.04
C GLY A 227 10.88 13.87 -19.21
N GLN A 228 10.12 13.28 -18.29
CA GLN A 228 10.63 12.21 -17.40
C GLN A 228 10.62 10.81 -18.04
N THR A 229 9.92 10.62 -19.18
CA THR A 229 9.80 9.31 -19.84
C THR A 229 10.78 9.08 -20.98
N ARG A 230 11.66 10.05 -21.29
CA ARG A 230 12.57 9.96 -22.44
C ARG A 230 13.71 8.94 -22.32
N MET A 231 14.05 8.46 -21.12
CA MET A 231 15.31 7.70 -20.93
C MET A 231 15.14 6.25 -20.45
N ALA A 232 13.99 5.82 -19.91
CA ALA A 232 13.79 4.42 -19.55
C ALA A 232 12.30 4.03 -19.53
N ASN A 233 11.91 3.20 -20.50
CA ASN A 233 10.59 2.56 -20.68
C ASN A 233 9.51 3.41 -21.36
N GLN A 234 9.42 3.23 -22.69
CA GLN A 234 8.49 3.77 -23.69
C GLN A 234 6.98 3.48 -23.48
N TRP A 235 6.54 3.11 -22.28
CA TRP A 235 5.11 2.94 -22.06
C TRP A 235 4.54 4.31 -21.75
N ASN A 236 3.86 4.91 -22.73
CA ASN A 236 3.04 6.11 -22.53
C ASN A 236 2.23 5.91 -21.24
N GLY A 237 2.32 6.86 -20.30
CA GLY A 237 1.68 6.72 -18.98
C GLY A 237 0.18 6.43 -19.05
N GLU A 238 -0.45 6.79 -20.18
CA GLU A 238 -1.82 6.44 -20.55
C GLU A 238 -2.01 4.93 -20.75
N ILE A 239 -1.12 4.25 -21.48
CA ILE A 239 -1.18 2.80 -21.70
C ILE A 239 -1.06 2.06 -20.35
N VAL A 240 -0.12 2.50 -19.50
CA VAL A 240 0.03 1.93 -18.15
C VAL A 240 -1.25 2.12 -17.34
N HIS A 241 -1.90 3.27 -17.47
CA HIS A 241 -3.17 3.53 -16.81
C HIS A 241 -4.30 2.66 -17.35
N TRP A 242 -4.46 2.53 -18.67
CA TRP A 242 -5.45 1.63 -19.28
C TRP A 242 -5.27 0.18 -18.81
N LEU A 243 -4.04 -0.32 -18.73
CA LEU A 243 -3.75 -1.65 -18.20
C LEU A 243 -4.14 -1.78 -16.72
N LYS A 244 -3.93 -0.73 -15.91
CA LYS A 244 -4.38 -0.71 -14.50
C LYS A 244 -5.90 -0.75 -14.42
N CYS A 245 -6.62 0.02 -15.24
CA CYS A 245 -8.09 0.02 -15.29
C CYS A 245 -8.64 -1.36 -15.70
N MET A 246 -8.08 -1.96 -16.77
CA MET A 246 -8.47 -3.31 -17.21
C MET A 246 -8.19 -4.38 -16.14
N LYS A 247 -7.04 -4.29 -15.46
CA LYS A 247 -6.70 -5.21 -14.37
C LYS A 247 -7.66 -5.05 -13.19
N PHE A 248 -8.03 -3.82 -12.85
CA PHE A 248 -9.02 -3.54 -11.82
C PHE A 248 -10.40 -4.12 -12.16
N SER A 249 -10.90 -3.86 -13.36
CA SER A 249 -12.18 -4.38 -13.85
C SER A 249 -12.22 -5.93 -13.85
N ARG A 250 -11.14 -6.56 -14.32
CA ARG A 250 -10.98 -8.03 -14.26
C ARG A 250 -10.92 -8.54 -12.83
N LYS A 251 -10.18 -7.87 -11.93
CA LYS A 251 -10.10 -8.27 -10.51
C LYS A 251 -11.50 -8.26 -9.88
N CYS A 252 -12.27 -7.20 -10.11
CA CYS A 252 -13.66 -7.09 -9.61
C CYS A 252 -14.58 -8.18 -10.17
N SER A 253 -14.28 -8.72 -11.36
CA SER A 253 -15.05 -9.81 -11.97
C SER A 253 -14.63 -11.20 -11.49
N LEU A 254 -13.34 -11.38 -11.12
CA LEU A 254 -12.78 -12.67 -10.72
C LEU A 254 -12.90 -12.96 -9.23
N THR A 255 -12.96 -11.94 -8.38
CA THR A 255 -13.06 -12.12 -6.92
C THR A 255 -14.46 -12.59 -6.53
N ASN A 256 -14.66 -13.91 -6.54
CA ASN A 256 -15.86 -14.57 -6.02
C ASN A 256 -16.09 -14.35 -4.51
N ASP A 257 -15.05 -13.96 -3.76
CA ASP A 257 -15.11 -13.67 -2.33
C ASP A 257 -15.58 -12.25 -1.98
N SER A 258 -15.85 -11.40 -2.97
CA SER A 258 -16.22 -9.98 -2.74
C SER A 258 -17.71 -9.74 -2.41
N ARG A 259 -18.39 -10.71 -1.80
CA ARG A 259 -19.81 -10.56 -1.43
C ARG A 259 -19.94 -9.62 -0.23
N ILE A 260 -19.93 -8.30 -0.36
CA ILE A 260 -20.32 -7.39 0.74
C ILE A 260 -21.81 -7.57 1.06
N ARG A 261 -22.17 -8.51 1.94
CA ARG A 261 -23.54 -8.67 2.47
C ARG A 261 -23.67 -8.14 3.90
N ASN A 262 -22.54 -7.98 4.59
CA ASN A 262 -22.42 -7.46 5.94
C ASN A 262 -20.97 -6.96 6.18
N GLY A 263 -20.71 -6.33 7.32
CA GLY A 263 -19.39 -5.82 7.70
C GLY A 263 -18.25 -6.85 7.70
N LYS A 264 -18.56 -8.16 7.82
CA LYS A 264 -17.56 -9.24 7.84
C LYS A 264 -16.98 -9.53 6.46
N ASN A 265 -17.74 -9.28 5.40
CA ASN A 265 -17.33 -9.62 4.03
C ASN A 265 -16.53 -8.50 3.34
N ILE A 266 -16.17 -7.47 4.09
CA ILE A 266 -15.41 -6.31 3.61
C ILE A 266 -13.91 -6.54 3.77
N LEU A 267 -13.55 -7.45 4.68
CA LEU A 267 -12.17 -7.84 4.96
C LEU A 267 -11.44 -8.26 3.68
N PRO A 268 -11.97 -9.17 2.83
CA PRO A 268 -11.26 -9.60 1.62
C PRO A 268 -11.05 -8.49 0.59
N LEU A 269 -11.88 -7.44 0.64
CA LEU A 269 -11.79 -6.29 -0.28
C LEU A 269 -10.74 -5.26 0.13
N LEU A 270 -10.30 -5.30 1.39
CA LEU A 270 -9.12 -4.57 1.85
C LEU A 270 -7.80 -5.12 1.32
N GLY A 271 -7.88 -6.18 0.50
CA GLY A 271 -6.74 -6.89 -0.04
C GLY A 271 -6.20 -7.86 0.99
N ASP A 272 -5.66 -8.97 0.50
CA ASP A 272 -5.27 -10.12 1.32
C ASP A 272 -4.39 -9.73 2.51
N SER A 273 -3.57 -8.68 2.38
CA SER A 273 -2.75 -8.13 3.46
C SER A 273 -3.55 -7.47 4.60
N ILE A 274 -4.52 -6.59 4.30
CA ILE A 274 -5.31 -5.90 5.32
C ILE A 274 -6.44 -6.81 5.83
N CYS A 275 -7.00 -7.64 4.95
CA CYS A 275 -7.90 -8.74 5.33
C CYS A 275 -7.25 -9.61 6.39
N ALA A 276 -6.06 -10.15 6.06
CA ALA A 276 -5.27 -10.95 6.99
C ALA A 276 -4.94 -10.16 8.26
N SER A 277 -4.62 -8.86 8.16
CA SER A 277 -4.28 -8.04 9.33
C SER A 277 -5.46 -7.78 10.28
N ILE A 278 -6.68 -7.64 9.77
CA ILE A 278 -7.87 -7.37 10.61
C ILE A 278 -8.51 -8.68 11.08
N GLU A 279 -8.53 -9.73 10.24
CA GLU A 279 -8.88 -11.09 10.68
C GLU A 279 -7.88 -11.59 11.74
N SER A 280 -6.60 -11.22 11.64
CA SER A 280 -5.59 -11.50 12.67
C SER A 280 -5.71 -10.66 13.93
N ALA A 281 -6.47 -9.56 13.93
CA ALA A 281 -6.67 -8.71 15.11
C ALA A 281 -7.93 -9.07 15.92
N SER A 282 -8.84 -9.88 15.36
CA SER A 282 -10.06 -10.34 16.03
C SER A 282 -9.96 -11.75 16.63
N CYS A 283 -8.82 -12.43 16.44
CA CYS A 283 -8.46 -13.64 17.16
C CYS A 283 -7.16 -13.39 17.91
N ASP A 284 -7.24 -13.05 19.19
CA ASP A 284 -6.08 -13.03 20.11
C ASP A 284 -5.40 -14.41 20.26
N LEU A 285 -5.88 -15.46 19.59
CA LEU A 285 -5.50 -16.84 19.84
C LEU A 285 -5.48 -17.63 18.52
N CYS A 286 -4.29 -18.14 18.16
CA CYS A 286 -4.00 -19.29 17.29
C CYS A 286 -3.79 -19.07 15.77
N GLY A 287 -2.53 -18.83 15.37
CA GLY A 287 -1.82 -19.86 14.57
C GLY A 287 -1.71 -19.73 13.05
N TYR A 288 -1.32 -18.57 12.51
CA TYR A 288 -0.58 -18.57 11.24
C TYR A 288 0.88 -18.28 11.54
N ASN A 289 1.74 -19.28 11.30
CA ASN A 289 3.17 -19.26 11.57
C ASN A 289 3.78 -17.93 11.14
N ASP A 290 4.12 -17.13 12.14
CA ASP A 290 5.07 -16.03 12.06
C ASP A 290 6.42 -16.66 11.70
N ARG A 291 6.54 -17.10 10.44
CA ARG A 291 7.78 -17.65 9.91
C ARG A 291 8.81 -16.59 10.24
N ASN A 292 9.80 -17.00 11.02
CA ASN A 292 10.87 -16.19 11.55
C ASN A 292 11.26 -15.14 10.52
N VAL A 293 11.55 -13.91 10.93
CA VAL A 293 12.06 -12.85 10.00
C VAL A 293 13.22 -13.37 9.14
N GLN A 294 13.93 -14.39 9.62
CA GLN A 294 14.97 -15.15 8.93
C GLN A 294 14.49 -15.91 7.67
N ASP A 295 13.26 -16.42 7.64
CA ASP A 295 12.71 -17.30 6.61
C ASP A 295 11.81 -16.57 5.61
N ARG A 296 11.59 -15.27 5.80
CA ARG A 296 10.77 -14.47 4.89
C ARG A 296 11.55 -14.20 3.59
N GLU A 297 11.02 -14.66 2.47
CA GLU A 297 11.52 -14.33 1.12
C GLU A 297 10.96 -12.97 0.60
N CYS A 298 10.27 -12.21 1.44
CA CYS A 298 9.41 -11.10 1.03
C CYS A 298 10.15 -9.83 0.54
N CYS A 299 11.47 -9.76 0.71
CA CYS A 299 12.28 -8.59 0.40
C CYS A 299 13.64 -9.02 -0.19
N GLN A 300 14.26 -8.20 -1.06
CA GLN A 300 15.65 -8.40 -1.50
C GLN A 300 16.67 -8.17 -0.36
N THR A 301 16.22 -8.08 0.90
CA THR A 301 17.09 -7.89 2.07
C THR A 301 18.12 -9.02 2.17
N PRO A 302 19.41 -8.69 2.22
CA PRO A 302 20.47 -9.66 2.43
C PRO A 302 20.23 -10.52 3.68
N ARG A 303 20.43 -11.84 3.54
CA ARG A 303 20.29 -12.82 4.63
C ARG A 303 21.12 -12.45 5.87
N ARG A 304 22.29 -11.83 5.67
CA ARG A 304 23.17 -11.36 6.76
C ARG A 304 22.50 -10.32 7.66
N PHE A 305 21.62 -9.47 7.14
CA PHE A 305 20.91 -8.47 7.94
C PHE A 305 19.79 -9.11 8.75
N ARG A 306 19.06 -10.06 8.14
CA ARG A 306 18.03 -10.83 8.85
C ARG A 306 18.62 -11.59 10.03
N SER A 307 19.76 -12.25 9.83
CA SER A 307 20.40 -13.00 10.91
C SER A 307 20.96 -12.08 11.98
N ALA A 308 21.70 -11.02 11.62
CA ALA A 308 22.37 -10.19 12.60
C ALA A 308 21.43 -9.22 13.34
N PHE A 309 20.37 -8.76 12.69
CA PHE A 309 19.49 -7.72 13.23
C PHE A 309 18.02 -8.14 13.35
N PHE A 310 17.59 -9.31 12.89
CA PHE A 310 16.15 -9.62 12.77
C PHE A 310 15.39 -8.53 12.01
N TYR A 311 16.00 -8.08 10.89
CA TYR A 311 15.56 -6.93 10.11
C TYR A 311 15.17 -7.34 8.68
N CYS A 312 14.12 -6.73 8.11
CA CYS A 312 13.75 -6.81 6.69
C CYS A 312 13.31 -5.43 6.16
N HIS A 313 13.61 -5.14 4.90
CA HIS A 313 13.21 -3.91 4.21
C HIS A 313 11.70 -3.67 4.22
N CYS A 314 10.87 -4.72 4.28
CA CYS A 314 9.41 -4.59 4.37
C CYS A 314 8.94 -3.90 5.66
N GLU A 315 9.72 -3.95 6.72
CA GLU A 315 9.41 -3.34 8.02
C GLU A 315 10.20 -2.04 8.24
N ALA A 316 11.05 -1.69 7.28
CA ALA A 316 11.98 -0.60 7.40
C ALA A 316 11.33 0.73 7.03
N THR A 317 11.69 1.79 7.74
CA THR A 317 11.25 3.15 7.45
C THR A 317 11.72 3.53 6.05
N TRP A 318 10.78 3.84 5.16
CA TRP A 318 11.06 4.23 3.79
C TRP A 318 11.72 5.62 3.73
N GLU A 319 12.81 5.75 2.98
CA GLU A 319 13.45 7.03 2.70
C GLU A 319 13.36 7.34 1.20
N THR A 320 12.75 8.47 0.87
CA THR A 320 12.52 8.93 -0.50
C THR A 320 13.80 9.12 -1.31
N LEU A 321 14.90 9.49 -0.65
CA LEU A 321 16.20 9.65 -1.30
C LEU A 321 16.97 8.33 -1.50
N ASP A 322 16.49 7.22 -0.95
CA ASP A 322 17.10 5.89 -1.08
C ASP A 322 16.03 4.80 -1.34
N PRO A 323 15.28 4.89 -2.45
CA PRO A 323 14.15 4.00 -2.73
C PRO A 323 14.55 2.54 -2.93
N SER A 324 15.82 2.28 -3.24
CA SER A 324 16.39 0.93 -3.39
C SER A 324 17.14 0.46 -2.15
N PHE A 325 17.11 1.20 -1.04
CA PHE A 325 17.87 0.90 0.18
C PHE A 325 19.38 0.74 -0.03
N ARG A 326 19.94 1.35 -1.07
CA ARG A 326 21.34 1.19 -1.46
C ARG A 326 22.29 1.78 -0.43
N PHE A 327 22.04 3.02 0.00
CA PHE A 327 22.85 3.65 1.04
C PHE A 327 22.63 2.96 2.39
N ARG A 328 21.37 2.63 2.69
CA ARG A 328 21.02 1.92 3.92
C ARG A 328 21.73 0.58 4.05
N ASP A 329 21.76 -0.23 3.00
CA ASP A 329 22.40 -1.54 3.01
C ASP A 329 23.91 -1.40 3.16
N ALA A 330 24.52 -0.41 2.51
CA ALA A 330 25.94 -0.09 2.72
C ALA A 330 26.23 0.30 4.17
N PHE A 331 25.34 1.09 4.79
CA PHE A 331 25.49 1.48 6.19
C PHE A 331 25.34 0.27 7.14
N LEU A 332 24.33 -0.59 6.94
CA LEU A 332 24.16 -1.82 7.73
C LEU A 332 25.36 -2.78 7.56
N HIS A 333 25.90 -2.91 6.35
CA HIS A 333 27.13 -3.66 6.12
C HIS A 333 28.31 -3.09 6.90
N ARG A 334 28.47 -1.76 6.88
CA ARG A 334 29.54 -1.07 7.61
C ARG A 334 29.43 -1.34 9.12
N LEU A 335 28.24 -1.28 9.69
CA LEU A 335 28.00 -1.61 11.11
C LEU A 335 28.39 -3.05 11.44
N LEU A 336 28.03 -4.01 10.60
CA LEU A 336 28.42 -5.41 10.79
C LEU A 336 29.92 -5.66 10.61
N ASP A 337 30.58 -4.88 9.76
CA ASP A 337 32.02 -4.98 9.57
C ASP A 337 32.78 -4.37 10.75
N LEU A 338 32.28 -3.27 11.34
CA LEU A 338 32.79 -2.73 12.60
C LEU A 338 32.63 -3.75 13.74
N GLU A 339 31.47 -4.40 13.83
CA GLU A 339 31.23 -5.48 14.80
C GLU A 339 32.22 -6.65 14.62
N ALA A 340 32.50 -7.04 13.37
CA ALA A 340 33.43 -8.12 13.04
C ALA A 340 34.90 -7.76 13.23
N GLN A 341 35.30 -6.49 13.09
CA GLN A 341 36.68 -6.05 13.35
C GLN A 341 37.03 -6.18 14.81
N LEU A 342 36.10 -5.82 15.71
CA LEU A 342 36.28 -5.94 17.15
C LEU A 342 36.47 -7.39 17.61
N GLN A 343 35.89 -8.36 16.88
CA GLN A 343 36.10 -9.79 17.11
C GLN A 343 37.54 -10.25 16.84
N ARG A 344 38.24 -9.60 15.91
CA ARG A 344 39.60 -10.01 15.51
C ARG A 344 40.67 -9.36 16.36
N THR A 345 40.38 -8.22 16.97
CA THR A 345 41.32 -7.51 17.85
C THR A 345 41.33 -8.07 19.27
N SER A 346 40.40 -8.96 19.61
CA SER A 346 40.24 -9.56 20.94
C SER A 346 41.08 -10.83 21.17
N ASP A 347 42.29 -10.90 20.57
CA ASP A 347 43.34 -11.86 21.01
C ASP A 347 43.83 -11.57 22.46
N SER A 348 43.31 -10.51 23.11
CA SER A 348 43.50 -10.22 24.52
C SER A 348 42.59 -11.10 25.39
N CYS A 349 43.10 -11.54 26.54
CA CYS A 349 42.48 -12.44 27.53
C CYS A 349 41.14 -11.97 28.15
N PHE A 350 40.36 -11.12 27.49
CA PHE A 350 39.03 -10.74 27.96
C PHE A 350 38.04 -11.86 27.61
N PRO A 351 37.35 -12.42 28.61
CA PRO A 351 36.26 -13.36 28.37
C PRO A 351 35.19 -12.70 27.49
N SER A 352 34.41 -13.52 26.79
CA SER A 352 33.55 -13.15 25.67
C SER A 352 32.99 -11.71 25.73
N ALA A 353 33.14 -10.91 24.66
CA ALA A 353 32.64 -9.51 24.55
C ALA A 353 31.11 -9.33 24.78
N THR A 354 30.41 -10.42 25.06
CA THR A 354 29.06 -10.50 25.58
C THR A 354 28.95 -10.15 27.07
N GLU A 355 29.99 -10.40 27.87
CA GLU A 355 30.07 -9.97 29.27
C GLU A 355 30.21 -8.45 29.35
N ASP A 356 31.07 -7.85 28.52
CA ASP A 356 31.34 -6.40 28.52
C ASP A 356 30.10 -5.51 28.29
N CYS A 357 29.13 -5.94 27.46
CA CYS A 357 27.93 -5.14 27.21
C CYS A 357 26.91 -5.23 28.37
N ILE A 358 26.94 -6.32 29.13
CA ILE A 358 26.01 -6.53 30.26
C ILE A 358 26.63 -6.02 31.56
N ASP A 359 27.96 -5.99 31.67
CA ASP A 359 28.68 -5.35 32.77
C ASP A 359 28.47 -3.82 32.80
N LEU A 360 27.97 -3.22 31.71
CA LEU A 360 27.48 -1.83 31.71
C LEU A 360 26.29 -1.59 32.65
N LEU A 361 25.66 -2.65 33.17
CA LEU A 361 24.66 -2.57 34.22
C LEU A 361 25.35 -2.28 35.57
N GLY A 362 25.67 -1.01 35.82
CA GLY A 362 26.11 -0.53 37.15
C GLY A 362 27.60 -0.21 37.29
N VAL A 363 28.37 -0.25 36.21
CA VAL A 363 29.76 0.22 36.19
C VAL A 363 29.79 1.77 36.16
N PRO A 364 30.57 2.43 37.02
CA PRO A 364 30.72 3.89 37.02
C PRO A 364 31.13 4.42 35.63
N PRO A 365 30.71 5.64 35.24
CA PRO A 365 31.00 6.22 33.92
C PRO A 365 32.51 6.34 33.59
N ASP A 366 33.38 6.21 34.59
CA ASP A 366 34.84 6.33 34.44
C ASP A 366 35.54 5.03 33.99
N THR A 367 34.79 3.93 33.84
CA THR A 367 35.36 2.59 33.58
C THR A 367 34.96 2.08 32.21
N ILE A 368 35.95 2.02 31.31
CA ILE A 368 36.01 1.36 29.99
C ILE A 368 34.75 1.57 29.11
N LEU A 369 34.90 2.38 28.07
CA LEU A 369 33.87 2.61 27.06
C LEU A 369 33.33 1.29 26.49
N PRO A 370 31.99 1.13 26.39
CA PRO A 370 31.38 -0.02 25.75
C PRO A 370 32.02 -0.33 24.38
N PRO A 371 32.24 -1.61 24.05
CA PRO A 371 32.50 -1.96 22.65
C PRO A 371 31.29 -1.53 21.80
N PHE A 372 31.53 -1.24 20.52
CA PHE A 372 30.51 -0.84 19.54
C PHE A 372 29.94 0.58 19.69
N LEU A 373 30.65 1.49 20.36
CA LEU A 373 30.33 2.90 20.33
C LEU A 373 30.87 3.57 19.06
N PHE A 374 30.04 4.41 18.46
CA PHE A 374 30.46 5.30 17.38
C PHE A 374 29.59 6.55 17.35
N THR A 375 30.13 7.63 16.78
CA THR A 375 29.42 8.91 16.66
C THR A 375 28.73 9.06 15.31
N PHE A 376 27.72 9.93 15.21
CA PHE A 376 27.16 10.28 13.90
C PHE A 376 28.26 10.85 12.99
N GLU A 377 29.16 11.67 13.56
CA GLU A 377 30.28 12.25 12.83
C GLU A 377 31.18 11.18 12.19
N SER A 378 31.47 10.08 12.90
CA SER A 378 32.29 8.99 12.36
C SER A 378 31.67 8.32 11.13
N VAL A 379 30.33 8.16 11.13
CA VAL A 379 29.57 7.62 10.00
C VAL A 379 29.50 8.63 8.85
N PHE A 380 29.28 9.89 9.18
CA PHE A 380 29.21 10.99 8.23
C PHE A 380 30.53 11.20 7.50
N ASN A 381 31.66 11.08 8.20
CA ASN A 381 33.00 11.24 7.64
C ASN A 381 33.56 9.97 6.97
N ASP A 382 32.82 8.86 6.99
CA ASP A 382 33.23 7.63 6.28
C ASP A 382 33.18 7.87 4.76
N LYS A 383 34.36 7.81 4.12
CA LYS A 383 34.52 8.11 2.69
C LYS A 383 33.72 7.15 1.80
N ALA A 384 33.61 5.88 2.18
CA ALA A 384 32.89 4.90 1.38
C ALA A 384 31.38 5.15 1.45
N LEU A 385 30.85 5.39 2.65
CA LEU A 385 29.44 5.74 2.84
C LEU A 385 29.09 7.07 2.18
N SER A 386 29.94 8.08 2.33
CA SER A 386 29.77 9.39 1.68
C SER A 386 29.74 9.29 0.15
N SER A 387 30.61 8.45 -0.44
CA SER A 387 30.61 8.19 -1.88
C SER A 387 29.31 7.54 -2.34
N ILE A 388 28.82 6.53 -1.61
CA ILE A 388 27.56 5.83 -1.94
C ILE A 388 26.36 6.76 -1.79
N ALA A 389 26.33 7.59 -0.74
CA ALA A 389 25.28 8.59 -0.56
C ALA A 389 25.24 9.56 -1.73
N SER A 390 26.41 10.10 -2.12
CA SER A 390 26.55 11.04 -3.23
C SER A 390 26.10 10.44 -4.55
N GLU A 391 26.46 9.18 -4.82
CA GLU A 391 26.03 8.46 -6.02
C GLU A 391 24.51 8.20 -6.02
N THR A 392 23.94 7.85 -4.87
CA THR A 392 22.51 7.55 -4.73
C THR A 392 21.63 8.76 -5.07
N VAL A 393 22.10 9.97 -4.72
CA VAL A 393 21.36 11.22 -4.96
C VAL A 393 21.89 12.03 -6.15
N ALA A 394 22.79 11.46 -6.97
CA ALA A 394 23.47 12.17 -8.05
C ALA A 394 22.51 12.77 -9.10
N SER A 395 21.33 12.18 -9.27
CA SER A 395 20.29 12.63 -10.20
C SER A 395 19.38 13.74 -9.63
N THR A 396 19.55 14.12 -8.36
CA THR A 396 18.73 15.15 -7.71
C THR A 396 19.22 16.56 -8.03
N THR A 397 18.38 17.57 -7.77
CA THR A 397 18.70 18.98 -8.07
C THR A 397 19.85 19.56 -7.25
N LEU A 398 20.07 19.05 -6.03
CA LEU A 398 21.10 19.49 -5.09
C LEU A 398 21.81 18.26 -4.48
N PRO A 399 22.68 17.58 -5.24
CA PRO A 399 23.22 16.27 -4.86
C PRO A 399 23.99 16.30 -3.54
N GLU A 400 24.82 17.33 -3.29
CA GLU A 400 25.60 17.43 -2.04
C GLU A 400 24.71 17.57 -0.81
N VAL A 401 23.71 18.46 -0.86
CA VAL A 401 22.76 18.69 0.25
C VAL A 401 21.90 17.45 0.48
N ASN A 402 21.46 16.81 -0.60
CA ASN A 402 20.65 15.59 -0.51
C ASN A 402 21.44 14.39 0.00
N ALA A 403 22.76 14.33 -0.25
CA ALA A 403 23.60 13.25 0.28
C ALA A 403 23.70 13.35 1.81
N GLN A 404 23.93 14.57 2.32
CA GLN A 404 23.93 14.83 3.77
C GLN A 404 22.57 14.54 4.41
N ARG A 405 21.48 14.97 3.74
CA ARG A 405 20.11 14.70 4.19
C ARG A 405 19.83 13.20 4.23
N LEU A 406 20.26 12.46 3.22
CA LEU A 406 20.11 11.01 3.14
C LEU A 406 20.80 10.31 4.33
N ILE A 407 22.07 10.65 4.59
CA ILE A 407 22.83 10.08 5.72
C ILE A 407 22.09 10.33 7.04
N ARG A 408 21.68 11.58 7.31
CA ARG A 408 20.95 11.94 8.54
C ARG A 408 19.63 11.18 8.69
N LYS A 409 18.85 11.08 7.62
CA LYS A 409 17.52 10.45 7.66
C LYS A 409 17.61 8.94 7.83
N VAL A 410 18.54 8.29 7.13
CA VAL A 410 18.75 6.84 7.27
C VAL A 410 19.33 6.51 8.64
N PHE A 411 20.25 7.32 9.16
CA PHE A 411 20.75 7.17 10.52
C PHE A 411 19.62 7.25 11.56
N ALA A 412 18.80 8.30 11.49
CA ALA A 412 17.65 8.45 12.39
C ALA A 412 16.63 7.30 12.26
N ALA A 413 16.40 6.78 11.05
CA ALA A 413 15.53 5.63 10.82
C ALA A 413 16.06 4.37 11.51
N ILE A 414 17.36 4.08 11.37
CA ILE A 414 18.01 2.91 11.99
C ILE A 414 18.00 3.02 13.53
N THR A 415 18.17 4.22 14.09
CA THR A 415 18.01 4.47 15.53
C THR A 415 16.57 4.23 15.99
N LYS A 416 15.58 4.73 15.26
CA LYS A 416 14.16 4.53 15.57
C LYS A 416 13.74 3.05 15.52
N GLU A 417 14.39 2.26 14.68
CA GLU A 417 14.16 0.82 14.55
C GLU A 417 14.89 -0.01 15.62
N GLY A 418 15.62 0.64 16.52
CA GLY A 418 16.33 0.01 17.62
C GLY A 418 17.52 -0.83 17.15
N ILE A 419 18.04 -0.60 15.95
CA ILE A 419 19.33 -1.16 15.53
C ILE A 419 20.46 -0.35 16.17
N LEU A 420 20.27 0.96 16.34
CA LEU A 420 21.14 1.84 17.12
C LEU A 420 20.39 2.40 18.31
N SER A 421 21.11 2.65 19.40
CA SER A 421 20.59 3.37 20.56
C SER A 421 21.57 4.47 20.95
N LEU A 422 21.06 5.68 21.21
CA LEU A 422 21.88 6.77 21.74
C LEU A 422 22.32 6.41 23.16
N PHE A 423 23.63 6.29 23.37
CA PHE A 423 24.26 5.94 24.64
C PHE A 423 24.56 7.20 25.45
N ASP A 424 25.21 8.19 24.83
CA ASP A 424 25.54 9.47 25.44
C ASP A 424 25.12 10.62 24.51
N PRO A 425 24.13 11.44 24.88
CA PRO A 425 23.70 12.58 24.08
C PRO A 425 24.72 13.73 24.04
N GLU A 426 25.60 13.86 25.03
CA GLU A 426 26.58 14.96 25.10
C GLU A 426 27.72 14.73 24.10
N GLU A 427 28.17 13.47 24.01
CA GLU A 427 29.27 13.05 23.14
C GLU A 427 28.77 12.48 21.79
N ASP A 428 27.45 12.49 21.54
CA ASP A 428 26.79 11.91 20.37
C ASP A 428 27.19 10.43 20.13
N LEU A 429 27.30 9.65 21.21
CA LEU A 429 27.72 8.25 21.17
C LEU A 429 26.52 7.34 20.98
N TYR A 430 26.59 6.42 20.02
CA TYR A 430 25.58 5.40 19.76
C TYR A 430 26.14 4.01 19.95
N VAL A 431 25.35 3.12 20.54
CA VAL A 431 25.64 1.70 20.65
C VAL A 431 24.93 0.91 19.56
N LEU A 432 25.64 -0.03 18.93
CA LEU A 432 25.05 -1.01 18.00
C LEU A 432 24.28 -2.08 18.78
N VAL A 433 22.97 -2.15 18.57
CA VAL A 433 22.09 -3.14 19.22
C VAL A 433 21.88 -4.33 18.28
N SER A 434 22.93 -5.15 18.12
CA SER A 434 22.88 -6.36 17.32
C SER A 434 22.18 -7.51 18.05
N ARG A 435 21.66 -8.50 17.30
CA ARG A 435 21.13 -9.73 17.90
C ARG A 435 22.22 -10.44 18.69
N ASN A 436 23.32 -10.76 18.01
CA ASN A 436 24.34 -11.70 18.49
C ASN A 436 25.08 -11.19 19.72
N ARG A 437 25.25 -9.86 19.86
CA ARG A 437 26.05 -9.27 20.94
C ARG A 437 25.23 -8.67 22.06
N VAL A 438 24.04 -8.17 21.75
CA VAL A 438 23.26 -7.39 22.70
C VAL A 438 21.97 -8.10 23.08
N ILE A 439 21.09 -8.34 22.11
CA ILE A 439 19.72 -8.79 22.42
C ILE A 439 19.68 -10.26 22.87
N GLU A 440 20.29 -11.18 22.10
CA GLU A 440 20.26 -12.61 22.41
C GLU A 440 20.94 -12.95 23.76
N PRO A 441 22.15 -12.44 24.06
CA PRO A 441 22.81 -12.66 25.34
C PRO A 441 22.00 -12.14 26.53
N PHE A 442 21.43 -10.93 26.40
CA PHE A 442 20.53 -10.38 27.41
C PHE A 442 19.31 -11.28 27.63
N LEU A 443 18.67 -11.74 26.56
CA LEU A 443 17.50 -12.61 26.65
C LEU A 443 17.84 -13.97 27.27
N LYS A 444 18.93 -14.62 26.86
CA LYS A 444 19.38 -15.90 27.45
C LYS A 444 19.61 -15.78 28.96
N ARG A 445 20.28 -14.72 29.40
CA ARG A 445 20.50 -14.43 30.82
C ARG A 445 19.17 -14.19 31.55
N SER A 446 18.26 -13.40 30.97
CA SER A 446 16.94 -13.13 31.58
C SER A 446 16.04 -14.37 31.68
N MET A 447 16.25 -15.36 30.81
CA MET A 447 15.52 -16.62 30.81
C MET A 447 16.12 -17.67 31.74
N GLY A 448 17.25 -17.38 32.41
CA GLY A 448 17.96 -18.34 33.26
C GLY A 448 18.58 -19.50 32.49
N ALA A 449 18.87 -19.32 31.20
CA ALA A 449 19.45 -20.36 30.35
C ALA A 449 20.95 -20.62 30.62
N ASP A 450 21.62 -19.72 31.35
CA ASP A 450 22.99 -19.91 31.79
C ASP A 450 22.98 -20.66 33.15
N GLU A 451 23.24 -21.97 33.13
CA GLU A 451 23.34 -22.86 34.32
C GLU A 451 24.48 -22.49 35.30
N ILE A 452 25.13 -21.34 35.13
CA ILE A 452 26.25 -20.91 35.95
C ILE A 452 25.66 -20.42 37.28
N GLY A 453 25.64 -21.32 38.28
CA GLY A 453 24.95 -21.27 39.58
C GLY A 453 25.26 -20.12 40.54
N LEU A 454 25.29 -18.88 40.06
CA LEU A 454 25.16 -17.68 40.86
C LEU A 454 23.67 -17.47 41.10
N GLY A 455 23.18 -17.85 42.29
CA GLY A 455 21.76 -17.86 42.69
C GLY A 455 21.07 -16.49 42.77
N VAL A 456 21.23 -15.66 41.75
CA VAL A 456 20.52 -14.40 41.57
C VAL A 456 19.17 -14.72 40.95
N ASP A 457 18.10 -14.35 41.64
CA ASP A 457 16.73 -14.56 41.17
C ASP A 457 16.52 -13.83 39.82
N PRO A 458 16.17 -14.54 38.73
CA PRO A 458 16.03 -13.98 37.38
C PRO A 458 15.04 -12.82 37.28
N GLN A 459 14.14 -12.68 38.26
CA GLN A 459 13.05 -11.70 38.24
C GLN A 459 13.49 -10.23 38.45
N PHE A 460 14.78 -9.97 38.75
CA PHE A 460 15.25 -8.62 39.13
C PHE A 460 16.25 -7.96 38.17
N LEU A 461 16.54 -8.56 37.01
CA LEU A 461 17.40 -7.91 36.03
C LEU A 461 16.67 -6.74 35.38
N THR A 462 16.98 -5.52 35.83
CA THR A 462 16.51 -4.30 35.17
C THR A 462 17.08 -4.26 33.75
N PRO A 463 16.25 -4.17 32.70
CA PRO A 463 16.74 -4.15 31.34
C PRO A 463 17.68 -2.95 31.12
N PRO A 464 18.80 -3.12 30.40
CA PRO A 464 19.64 -2.00 30.00
C PRO A 464 18.82 -0.92 29.29
N PHE A 465 19.19 0.35 29.45
CA PHE A 465 18.41 1.46 28.90
C PHE A 465 18.19 1.31 27.37
N PHE A 466 19.18 0.80 26.62
CA PHE A 466 19.07 0.61 25.17
C PHE A 466 18.06 -0.47 24.78
N MET A 467 17.74 -1.41 25.67
CA MET A 467 16.70 -2.43 25.42
C MET A 467 15.31 -1.81 25.35
N SER A 468 15.09 -0.66 26.01
CA SER A 468 13.82 0.08 25.91
C SER A 468 13.57 0.67 24.52
N ASN A 469 14.63 0.88 23.74
CA ASN A 469 14.57 1.39 22.37
C ASN A 469 14.40 0.28 21.32
N VAL A 470 14.54 -1.00 21.70
CA VAL A 470 14.34 -2.13 20.79
C VAL A 470 12.84 -2.39 20.63
N PRO A 471 12.29 -2.43 19.39
CA PRO A 471 10.89 -2.75 19.18
C PRO A 471 10.50 -4.09 19.84
N LYS A 472 9.42 -4.10 20.63
CA LYS A 472 8.94 -5.30 21.35
C LYS A 472 8.78 -6.51 20.44
N LYS A 473 8.28 -6.29 19.21
CA LYS A 473 8.15 -7.33 18.18
C LYS A 473 9.48 -8.05 17.88
N ARG A 474 10.57 -7.29 17.79
CA ARG A 474 11.91 -7.82 17.53
C ARG A 474 12.43 -8.62 18.72
N ILE A 475 12.20 -8.14 19.94
CA ILE A 475 12.53 -8.87 21.19
C ILE A 475 11.79 -10.21 21.23
N THR A 476 10.47 -10.19 21.03
CA THR A 476 9.65 -11.41 21.02
C THR A 476 10.09 -12.39 19.93
N ALA A 477 10.38 -11.92 18.72
CA ALA A 477 10.84 -12.78 17.63
C ALA A 477 12.19 -13.45 17.94
N ILE A 478 13.14 -12.70 18.51
CA ILE A 478 14.44 -13.26 18.93
C ILE A 478 14.25 -14.25 20.08
N LYS A 479 13.38 -13.93 21.05
CA LYS A 479 13.07 -14.82 22.17
C LYS A 479 12.52 -16.17 21.69
N ASN A 480 11.51 -16.15 20.82
CA ASN A 480 10.92 -17.36 20.26
C ASN A 480 11.97 -18.18 19.48
N TRP A 481 12.83 -17.52 18.70
CA TRP A 481 13.92 -18.18 17.98
C TRP A 481 14.95 -18.85 18.91
N ILE A 482 15.26 -18.24 20.07
CA ILE A 482 16.12 -18.87 21.08
C ILE A 482 15.45 -20.11 21.68
N GLU A 483 14.16 -20.02 22.01
CA GLU A 483 13.38 -21.14 22.58
C GLU A 483 13.28 -22.31 21.59
N GLU A 484 13.03 -22.03 20.31
CA GLU A 484 13.01 -23.02 19.22
C GLU A 484 14.39 -23.70 19.06
N GLY A 485 15.48 -22.93 19.14
CA GLY A 485 16.84 -23.45 19.02
C GLY A 485 17.27 -24.35 20.18
N ASN A 486 16.70 -24.17 21.37
CA ASN A 486 16.96 -25.03 22.54
C ASN A 486 16.10 -26.30 22.56
N ALA A 487 14.99 -26.32 21.80
CA ALA A 487 14.10 -27.47 21.71
C ALA A 487 14.55 -28.51 20.66
N ALA A 488 15.46 -28.12 19.76
CA ALA A 488 16.10 -28.98 18.77
C ALA A 488 17.41 -29.57 19.31
#